data_AF-A0A652LAW7-F1
#
_entry.id   AF-A0A652LAW7-F1
#
_cell.length_a   1.000
_cell.length_b   1.000
_cell.length_c   1.000
_cell.angle_alpha   90.00
_cell.angle_beta   90.00
_cell.angle_gamma   90.00
#
_symmetry.space_group_name_H-M   'P 1'
#
loop_
_entity.id
_entity.type
_entity.pdbx_description
1 polymer ?
#
loop_
_entity_poly.entity_id
_entity_poly.type
_entity_poly.pdbx_seq_one_letter_code
_entity_poly.pdbx_strand_id
1 'polypeptide(L)'
;LQALRALIPGAPTPAAGLTREHWLLDGALRLLAEETAPLPATTDTPHVPPAALPAGAPAAVAGGVACEGLDAEGLRILAGLRALLPHEPALRLHAVPGLDWRLAEVTADGATLGRAWGADAAEAARNALCTALAHVQTADVPGTVDPLSTDALLLADRAALDALRAQLAARTGTVYRGEALRRDPVLGELPLWYGPVEAHDVH
;
A
#
# COMPACT_ATOMS: atom_id res chain seq x y z
N LEU A 1 -8.51 8.59 -18.15
CA LEU A 1 -9.45 7.52 -17.72
C LEU A 1 -9.54 7.39 -16.19
N GLN A 2 -8.45 7.53 -15.43
CA GLN A 2 -8.43 7.47 -13.97
C GLN A 2 -9.27 8.58 -13.28
N ALA A 3 -9.17 9.82 -13.78
CA ALA A 3 -9.95 10.96 -13.26
C ALA A 3 -11.48 10.86 -13.44
N LEU A 4 -11.95 10.07 -14.43
CA LEU A 4 -13.39 9.86 -14.66
C LEU A 4 -13.95 8.74 -13.75
N ARG A 5 -13.09 7.85 -13.24
CA ARG A 5 -13.47 6.73 -12.38
C ARG A 5 -13.64 7.13 -10.91
N ALA A 6 -12.88 8.12 -10.44
CA ALA A 6 -13.05 8.70 -9.10
C ALA A 6 -14.46 9.32 -8.88
N LEU A 7 -15.21 9.53 -9.96
CA LEU A 7 -16.57 10.07 -9.95
C LEU A 7 -17.68 9.01 -9.98
N ILE A 8 -17.35 7.71 -10.05
CA ILE A 8 -18.33 6.63 -10.12
C ILE A 8 -18.17 5.71 -8.89
N PRO A 9 -18.99 5.88 -7.84
CA PRO A 9 -19.05 4.94 -6.73
C PRO A 9 -19.35 3.52 -7.26
N GLY A 10 -18.53 2.54 -6.86
CA GLY A 10 -18.69 1.14 -7.28
C GLY A 10 -18.07 0.79 -8.64
N ALA A 11 -17.24 1.65 -9.23
CA ALA A 11 -16.47 1.26 -10.41
C ALA A 11 -15.51 0.10 -10.05
N PRO A 12 -15.44 -0.96 -10.88
CA PRO A 12 -14.58 -2.09 -10.58
C PRO A 12 -13.11 -1.69 -10.42
N THR A 13 -12.48 -2.27 -9.41
CA THR A 13 -11.09 -1.99 -9.06
C THR A 13 -10.16 -2.73 -10.00
N PRO A 14 -9.32 -2.04 -10.79
CA PRO A 14 -8.34 -2.72 -11.63
C PRO A 14 -7.32 -3.41 -10.73
N ALA A 15 -7.09 -4.69 -10.99
CA ALA A 15 -6.12 -5.50 -10.28
C ALA A 15 -5.29 -6.34 -11.26
N ALA A 16 -4.13 -6.82 -10.81
CA ALA A 16 -3.28 -7.71 -11.55
C ALA A 16 -2.56 -8.73 -10.65
N GLY A 17 -2.11 -9.84 -11.23
CA GLY A 17 -1.36 -10.86 -10.52
C GLY A 17 -0.76 -11.93 -11.41
N LEU A 18 0.30 -12.58 -10.94
CA LEU A 18 0.93 -13.73 -11.62
C LEU A 18 0.04 -14.97 -11.60
N THR A 19 -0.86 -15.06 -10.62
CA THR A 19 -1.83 -16.13 -10.45
C THR A 19 -3.23 -15.54 -10.27
N ARG A 20 -4.26 -16.35 -10.46
CA ARG A 20 -5.65 -15.95 -10.18
C ARG A 20 -5.81 -15.52 -8.71
N GLU A 21 -5.16 -16.22 -7.80
CA GLU A 21 -5.16 -15.92 -6.37
C GLU A 21 -4.56 -14.54 -6.10
N HIS A 22 -3.35 -14.26 -6.62
CA HIS A 22 -2.71 -12.95 -6.44
C HIS A 22 -3.55 -11.81 -7.01
N TRP A 23 -4.17 -12.00 -8.18
CA TRP A 23 -5.04 -10.99 -8.78
C TRP A 23 -6.28 -10.68 -7.91
N LEU A 24 -6.92 -11.70 -7.33
CA LEU A 24 -8.05 -11.47 -6.43
C LEU A 24 -7.63 -10.83 -5.10
N LEU A 25 -6.48 -11.23 -4.54
CA LEU A 25 -5.92 -10.62 -3.33
C LEU A 25 -5.54 -9.16 -3.56
N ASP A 26 -4.91 -8.84 -4.71
CA ASP A 26 -4.58 -7.47 -5.11
C ASP A 26 -5.85 -6.60 -5.19
N GLY A 27 -6.89 -7.08 -5.88
CA GLY A 27 -8.16 -6.38 -5.97
C GLY A 27 -8.85 -6.17 -4.62
N ALA A 28 -8.83 -7.19 -3.74
CA ALA A 28 -9.38 -7.10 -2.40
C ALA A 28 -8.65 -6.06 -1.53
N LEU A 29 -7.32 -6.07 -1.53
CA LEU A 29 -6.52 -5.10 -0.78
C LEU A 29 -6.71 -3.66 -1.30
N ARG A 30 -6.87 -3.48 -2.60
CA ARG A 30 -7.17 -2.18 -3.21
C ARG A 30 -8.55 -1.65 -2.78
N LEU A 31 -9.57 -2.50 -2.81
CA LEU A 31 -10.92 -2.15 -2.33
C LEU A 31 -10.90 -1.78 -0.83
N LEU A 32 -10.22 -2.58 0.00
CA LEU A 32 -10.09 -2.31 1.43
C LEU A 32 -9.32 -1.01 1.72
N ALA A 33 -8.33 -0.67 0.90
CA ALA A 33 -7.61 0.59 1.05
C ALA A 33 -8.54 1.80 0.81
N GLU A 34 -9.46 1.72 -0.15
CA GLU A 34 -10.47 2.77 -0.34
C GLU A 34 -11.44 2.87 0.85
N GLU A 35 -11.88 1.75 1.42
CA GLU A 35 -12.72 1.73 2.64
C GLU A 35 -12.01 2.33 3.86
N THR A 36 -10.68 2.21 3.92
CA THR A 36 -9.85 2.73 5.01
C THR A 36 -9.67 4.25 4.93
N ALA A 37 -10.06 4.89 3.82
CA ALA A 37 -9.84 6.32 3.56
C ALA A 37 -10.72 7.31 4.36
N PRO A 38 -11.41 6.90 5.44
CA PRO A 38 -11.63 7.85 6.53
C PRO A 38 -11.29 7.32 7.93
N LEU A 39 -10.56 6.19 8.05
CA LEU A 39 -10.21 5.66 9.38
C LEU A 39 -9.13 6.52 10.07
N PRO A 40 -9.29 6.81 11.37
CA PRO A 40 -8.26 7.52 12.13
C PRO A 40 -7.00 6.64 12.20
N ALA A 41 -5.85 7.24 11.87
CA ALA A 41 -4.56 6.57 11.95
C ALA A 41 -4.33 5.99 13.35
N THR A 42 -3.83 4.76 13.43
CA THR A 42 -3.55 4.12 14.73
C THR A 42 -2.24 4.61 15.35
N THR A 43 -1.34 5.14 14.53
CA THR A 43 -0.05 5.69 14.96
C THR A 43 0.37 6.81 14.01
N ASP A 44 0.64 8.00 14.54
CA ASP A 44 1.32 9.09 13.81
C ASP A 44 2.82 9.04 14.13
N THR A 45 3.66 9.19 13.11
CA THR A 45 5.11 9.29 13.28
C THR A 45 5.47 10.62 13.93
N PRO A 46 6.11 10.67 15.12
CA PRO A 46 6.66 11.92 15.64
C PRO A 46 7.80 12.43 14.73
N HIS A 47 7.84 13.75 14.54
CA HIS A 47 8.92 14.44 13.81
C HIS A 47 10.30 14.07 14.41
N VAL A 48 11.15 13.41 13.62
CA VAL A 48 12.56 13.16 13.98
C VAL A 48 13.44 14.16 13.23
N PRO A 49 14.07 15.14 13.92
CA PRO A 49 14.89 16.13 13.24
C PRO A 49 16.08 15.49 12.51
N PRO A 50 16.52 16.04 11.36
CA PRO A 50 17.59 15.48 10.54
C PRO A 50 18.90 15.21 11.29
N ALA A 51 19.20 16.01 12.32
CA ALA A 51 20.38 15.89 13.17
C ALA A 51 20.38 14.65 14.09
N ALA A 52 19.26 13.94 14.22
CA ALA A 52 19.15 12.72 15.01
C ALA A 52 19.38 11.43 14.20
N LEU A 53 19.64 11.54 12.89
CA LEU A 53 20.03 10.39 12.06
C LEU A 53 21.54 10.17 12.20
N PRO A 54 22.01 9.00 12.69
CA PRO A 54 23.43 8.75 12.84
C PRO A 54 24.09 8.64 11.46
N ALA A 55 25.08 9.51 11.22
CA ALA A 55 25.97 9.37 10.08
C ALA A 55 26.83 8.11 10.27
N GLY A 56 26.53 7.06 9.50
CA GLY A 56 27.38 5.86 9.40
C GLY A 56 27.16 4.80 10.47
N ALA A 57 26.04 4.07 10.38
CA ALA A 57 25.81 2.73 10.94
C ALA A 57 25.85 2.54 12.49
N PRO A 58 25.41 1.37 12.97
CA PRO A 58 24.09 1.12 13.53
C PRO A 58 24.06 1.42 15.03
N ALA A 59 23.05 2.17 15.51
CA ALA A 59 22.84 2.33 16.95
C ALA A 59 21.35 2.36 17.29
N ALA A 60 20.94 1.30 17.96
CA ALA A 60 19.71 1.25 18.72
C ALA A 60 19.72 2.30 19.85
N VAL A 61 18.51 2.78 20.12
CA VAL A 61 18.01 3.43 21.33
C VAL A 61 18.55 4.83 21.66
N ALA A 62 17.80 5.85 21.21
CA ALA A 62 17.69 7.12 21.92
C ALA A 62 16.19 7.47 22.07
N GLY A 63 15.77 7.67 23.32
CA GLY A 63 14.38 7.70 23.77
C GLY A 63 13.51 8.77 23.10
N GLY A 64 12.59 8.28 22.29
CA GLY A 64 11.37 8.89 21.78
C GLY A 64 10.56 7.70 21.27
N VAL A 65 9.27 7.60 21.60
CA VAL A 65 8.44 6.41 21.31
C VAL A 65 8.74 5.97 19.88
N ALA A 66 9.39 4.82 19.74
CA ALA A 66 9.75 4.27 18.45
C ALA A 66 8.47 4.25 17.60
N CYS A 67 8.53 4.73 16.36
CA CYS A 67 7.52 4.37 15.39
C CYS A 67 7.49 2.85 15.34
N GLU A 68 6.53 2.23 16.01
CA GLU A 68 6.29 0.80 15.92
C GLU A 68 6.07 0.49 14.44
N GLY A 69 7.12 0.01 13.76
CA GLY A 69 7.09 -0.27 12.32
C GLY A 69 8.04 0.53 11.43
N LEU A 70 9.07 1.24 11.90
CA LEU A 70 10.18 1.64 11.01
C LEU A 70 11.46 0.86 11.30
N ASP A 71 11.96 0.14 10.30
CA ASP A 71 13.27 -0.49 10.35
C ASP A 71 14.37 0.42 9.78
N ALA A 72 15.61 -0.08 9.77
CA ALA A 72 16.76 0.69 9.30
C ALA A 72 16.65 1.11 7.83
N GLU A 73 16.00 0.30 6.99
CA GLU A 73 15.78 0.63 5.58
C GLU A 73 14.72 1.73 5.42
N GLY A 74 13.60 1.60 6.13
CA GLY A 74 12.55 2.61 6.16
C GLY A 74 13.07 3.96 6.62
N LEU A 75 13.95 3.98 7.63
CA LEU A 75 14.60 5.22 8.08
C LEU A 75 15.49 5.85 7.00
N ARG A 76 16.20 5.03 6.22
CA ARG A 76 17.04 5.53 5.12
C ARG A 76 16.20 6.12 4.00
N ILE A 77 15.12 5.44 3.61
CA ILE A 77 14.21 5.93 2.56
C ILE A 77 13.52 7.22 3.01
N LEU A 78 13.06 7.28 4.26
CA LEU A 78 12.47 8.49 4.86
C LEU A 78 13.45 9.67 4.83
N ALA A 79 14.73 9.43 5.14
CA ALA A 79 15.76 10.46 5.03
C ALA A 79 15.93 10.98 3.59
N GLY A 80 15.90 10.08 2.60
CA GLY A 80 15.92 10.44 1.18
C GLY A 80 14.70 11.26 0.77
N LEU A 81 13.51 10.88 1.23
CA LEU A 81 12.26 11.60 0.96
C LEU A 81 12.27 13.02 1.56
N ARG A 82 12.72 13.16 2.83
CA ARG A 82 12.87 14.46 3.50
C ARG A 82 13.81 15.41 2.77
N ALA A 83 14.84 14.90 2.10
CA ALA A 83 15.77 15.73 1.34
C ALA A 83 15.14 16.32 0.06
N LEU A 84 14.04 15.75 -0.42
CA LEU A 84 13.34 16.18 -1.63
C LEU A 84 12.09 17.03 -1.36
N LEU A 85 11.56 16.99 -0.13
CA LEU A 85 10.33 17.68 0.24
C LEU A 85 10.63 19.00 0.98
N PRO A 86 9.81 20.05 0.75
CA PRO A 86 9.92 21.30 1.49
C PRO A 86 9.45 21.16 2.96
N HIS A 87 8.54 20.23 3.23
CA HIS A 87 7.95 19.99 4.54
C HIS A 87 8.09 18.53 4.97
N GLU A 88 8.00 18.31 6.28
CA GLU A 88 8.13 16.98 6.88
C GLU A 88 7.00 16.05 6.43
N PRO A 89 7.30 14.89 5.80
CA PRO A 89 6.28 13.92 5.46
C PRO A 89 5.75 13.21 6.71
N ALA A 90 4.43 13.06 6.80
CA ALA A 90 3.76 12.29 7.84
C ALA A 90 3.49 10.87 7.35
N LEU A 91 3.98 9.88 8.10
CA LEU A 91 3.68 8.47 7.90
C LEU A 91 2.66 8.01 8.94
N ARG A 92 1.62 7.34 8.46
CA ARG A 92 0.52 6.76 9.23
C ARG A 92 0.37 5.28 8.96
N LEU A 93 0.05 4.52 9.99
CA LEU A 93 -0.31 3.11 9.88
C LEU A 93 -1.80 2.94 10.17
N HIS A 94 -2.43 2.10 9.36
CA HIS A 94 -3.83 1.76 9.43
C HIS A 94 -3.99 0.24 9.59
N ALA A 95 -4.89 -0.14 10.48
CA ALA A 95 -5.26 -1.52 10.72
C ALA A 95 -6.68 -1.77 10.21
N VAL A 96 -6.88 -2.86 9.48
CA VAL A 96 -8.23 -3.29 9.10
C VAL A 96 -8.68 -4.39 10.05
N PRO A 97 -9.82 -4.25 10.75
CA PRO A 97 -10.32 -5.27 11.65
C PRO A 97 -10.40 -6.65 11.00
N GLY A 98 -9.79 -7.66 11.62
CA GLY A 98 -9.76 -9.03 11.11
C GLY A 98 -8.70 -9.31 10.05
N LEU A 99 -7.84 -8.34 9.69
CA LEU A 99 -6.63 -8.55 8.90
C LEU A 99 -5.40 -8.29 9.76
N ASP A 100 -4.39 -9.15 9.64
CA ASP A 100 -3.09 -8.90 10.26
C ASP A 100 -2.23 -7.92 9.44
N TRP A 101 -2.49 -7.86 8.13
CA TRP A 101 -1.81 -6.98 7.19
C TRP A 101 -2.08 -5.51 7.53
N ARG A 102 -1.06 -4.68 7.30
CA ARG A 102 -1.09 -3.25 7.63
C ARG A 102 -1.06 -2.41 6.36
N LEU A 103 -1.79 -1.30 6.38
CA LEU A 103 -1.76 -0.31 5.34
C LEU A 103 -1.02 0.92 5.86
N ALA A 104 0.09 1.27 5.24
CA ALA A 104 0.79 2.50 5.51
C ALA A 104 0.39 3.60 4.52
N GLU A 105 0.41 4.84 4.98
CA GLU A 105 0.13 6.03 4.18
C GLU A 105 1.16 7.12 4.50
N VAL A 106 1.74 7.69 3.44
CA VAL A 106 2.67 8.81 3.50
C VAL A 106 2.00 10.02 2.88
N THR A 107 1.94 11.11 3.65
CA THR A 107 1.36 12.39 3.23
C THR A 107 2.35 13.53 3.41
N ALA A 108 2.28 14.55 2.57
CA ALA A 108 2.96 15.82 2.77
C ALA A 108 2.09 16.94 2.18
N ASP A 109 2.06 18.11 2.81
CA ASP A 109 1.33 19.28 2.34
C ASP A 109 -0.17 19.02 2.05
N GLY A 110 -0.77 18.12 2.82
CA GLY A 110 -2.18 17.72 2.66
C GLY A 110 -2.45 16.79 1.48
N ALA A 111 -1.42 16.36 0.75
CA ALA A 111 -1.52 15.39 -0.34
C ALA A 111 -0.96 14.02 0.08
N THR A 112 -1.65 12.96 -0.33
CA THR A 112 -1.13 11.58 -0.20
C THR A 112 -0.08 11.34 -1.29
N LEU A 113 1.15 11.06 -0.86
CA LEU A 113 2.28 10.78 -1.75
C LEU A 113 2.40 9.29 -2.08
N GLY A 114 1.99 8.41 -1.16
CA GLY A 114 2.03 6.98 -1.37
C GLY A 114 1.36 6.19 -0.26
N ARG A 115 0.80 5.04 -0.61
CA ARG A 115 0.16 4.07 0.27
C ARG A 115 0.68 2.69 -0.08
N ALA A 116 0.85 1.83 0.91
CA ALA A 116 1.22 0.45 0.63
C ALA A 116 0.75 -0.53 1.70
N TRP A 117 0.38 -1.72 1.25
CA TRP A 117 0.15 -2.87 2.12
C TRP A 117 1.46 -3.60 2.45
N GLY A 118 1.50 -4.20 3.64
CA GLY A 118 2.55 -5.12 4.06
C GLY A 118 1.99 -6.20 5.00
N ALA A 119 2.67 -7.34 5.08
CA ALA A 119 2.33 -8.40 6.01
C ALA A 119 2.52 -7.95 7.48
N ASP A 120 3.39 -6.97 7.71
CA ASP A 120 3.57 -6.28 8.98
C ASP A 120 3.71 -4.76 8.80
N ALA A 121 3.79 -4.05 9.94
CA ALA A 121 3.91 -2.59 9.96
C ALA A 121 5.21 -2.08 9.30
N ALA A 122 6.32 -2.81 9.45
CA ALA A 122 7.62 -2.42 8.90
C ALA A 122 7.64 -2.53 7.38
N GLU A 123 7.11 -3.62 6.85
CA GLU A 123 6.95 -3.80 5.42
C GLU A 123 6.01 -2.78 4.80
N ALA A 124 4.84 -2.55 5.43
CA ALA A 124 3.90 -1.55 4.95
C ALA A 124 4.55 -0.16 4.89
N ALA A 125 5.23 0.26 5.97
CA ALA A 125 5.91 1.54 6.04
C ALA A 125 7.01 1.70 4.98
N ARG A 126 7.90 0.70 4.84
CA ARG A 126 8.95 0.71 3.81
C ARG A 126 8.36 0.86 2.41
N ASN A 127 7.35 0.05 2.08
CA ASN A 127 6.74 0.06 0.75
C ASN A 127 6.05 1.41 0.47
N ALA A 128 5.34 1.99 1.45
CA ALA A 128 4.69 3.27 1.28
C ALA A 128 5.70 4.42 1.10
N LEU A 129 6.84 4.37 1.80
CA LEU A 129 7.93 5.31 1.62
C LEU A 129 8.60 5.15 0.24
N CYS A 130 8.78 3.93 -0.27
CA CYS A 130 9.26 3.69 -1.63
C CYS A 130 8.30 4.28 -2.67
N THR A 131 6.99 4.02 -2.53
CA THR A 131 5.95 4.59 -3.41
C THR A 131 5.96 6.11 -3.37
N ALA A 132 6.04 6.72 -2.18
CA ALA A 132 6.11 8.16 -2.01
C ALA A 132 7.39 8.77 -2.62
N LEU A 133 8.54 8.12 -2.44
CA LEU A 133 9.80 8.55 -3.03
C LEU A 133 9.74 8.50 -4.56
N ALA A 134 9.23 7.39 -5.12
CA ALA A 134 9.03 7.27 -6.57
C ALA A 134 8.08 8.34 -7.09
N HIS A 135 6.95 8.58 -6.40
CA HIS A 135 5.99 9.62 -6.75
C HIS A 135 6.65 11.01 -6.83
N VAL A 136 7.43 11.39 -5.82
CA VAL A 136 8.16 12.66 -5.80
C VAL A 136 9.21 12.74 -6.92
N GLN A 137 9.96 11.66 -7.15
CA GLN A 137 10.99 11.61 -8.20
C GLN A 137 10.42 11.65 -9.61
N THR A 138 9.17 11.22 -9.80
CA THR A 138 8.49 11.21 -11.11
C THR A 138 7.35 12.23 -11.21
N ALA A 139 7.31 13.24 -10.33
CA ALA A 139 6.20 14.18 -10.25
C ALA A 139 5.92 14.92 -11.58
N ASP A 140 6.96 15.13 -12.39
CA ASP A 140 6.86 15.78 -13.70
C ASP A 140 6.21 14.90 -14.78
N VAL A 141 5.99 13.61 -14.51
CA VAL A 141 5.40 12.64 -15.47
C VAL A 141 4.14 12.02 -14.86
N PRO A 142 2.95 12.56 -15.17
CA PRO A 142 1.69 12.08 -14.60
C PRO A 142 1.43 10.60 -14.92
N GLY A 143 0.90 9.85 -13.94
CA GLY A 143 0.47 8.46 -14.11
C GLY A 143 1.57 7.40 -14.10
N THR A 144 2.81 7.78 -13.75
CA THR A 144 3.96 6.86 -13.70
C THR A 144 3.90 5.90 -12.52
N VAL A 145 3.35 6.34 -11.39
CA VAL A 145 3.30 5.58 -10.14
C VAL A 145 1.86 5.51 -9.65
N ASP A 146 1.37 4.30 -9.41
CA ASP A 146 0.11 4.09 -8.69
C ASP A 146 0.32 4.52 -7.21
N PRO A 147 -0.51 5.43 -6.67
CA PRO A 147 -0.36 5.86 -5.28
C PRO A 147 -0.61 4.73 -4.27
N LEU A 148 -1.14 3.57 -4.66
CA LEU A 148 -1.31 2.40 -3.79
C LEU A 148 -0.52 1.19 -4.30
N SER A 149 0.46 0.75 -3.52
CA SER A 149 1.20 -0.49 -3.75
C SER A 149 0.63 -1.68 -2.96
N THR A 150 0.53 -2.81 -3.65
CA THR A 150 0.19 -4.15 -3.12
C THR A 150 1.33 -5.14 -3.34
N ASP A 151 2.54 -4.65 -3.69
CA ASP A 151 3.67 -5.49 -4.09
C ASP A 151 4.16 -6.44 -2.99
N ALA A 152 3.78 -6.20 -1.73
CA ALA A 152 3.98 -7.15 -0.64
C ALA A 152 3.40 -8.55 -0.96
N LEU A 153 2.35 -8.64 -1.79
CA LEU A 153 1.81 -9.93 -2.26
C LEU A 153 2.83 -10.74 -3.09
N LEU A 154 3.77 -10.07 -3.77
CA LEU A 154 4.79 -10.73 -4.59
C LEU A 154 5.91 -11.34 -3.75
N LEU A 155 6.13 -10.80 -2.55
CA LEU A 155 7.22 -11.19 -1.65
C LEU A 155 6.74 -12.01 -0.45
N ALA A 156 5.45 -11.95 -0.12
CA ALA A 156 4.84 -12.71 0.95
C ALA A 156 5.01 -14.22 0.73
N ASP A 157 5.33 -14.93 1.81
CA ASP A 157 5.40 -16.38 1.75
C ASP A 157 4.00 -17.02 1.66
N ARG A 158 3.99 -18.33 1.37
CA ARG A 158 2.74 -19.07 1.20
C ARG A 158 1.86 -19.04 2.45
N ALA A 159 2.44 -19.07 3.64
CA ALA A 159 1.69 -19.08 4.89
C ALA A 159 1.00 -17.73 5.14
N ALA A 160 1.70 -16.62 4.87
CA ALA A 160 1.15 -15.28 4.94
C ALA A 160 -0.01 -15.07 3.95
N LEU A 161 0.14 -15.57 2.71
CA LEU A 161 -0.92 -15.52 1.70
C LEU A 161 -2.14 -16.39 2.08
N ASP A 162 -1.91 -17.60 2.60
CA ASP A 162 -3.00 -18.48 3.06
C ASP A 162 -3.73 -17.90 4.28
N ALA A 163 -3.00 -17.25 5.19
CA ALA A 163 -3.59 -16.54 6.33
C ALA A 163 -4.43 -15.33 5.87
N LEU A 164 -3.90 -14.50 4.96
CA LEU A 164 -4.64 -13.38 4.37
C LEU A 164 -5.93 -13.86 3.69
N ARG A 165 -5.85 -14.95 2.92
CA ARG A 165 -7.02 -15.56 2.26
C ARG A 165 -8.06 -16.02 3.28
N ALA A 166 -7.63 -16.69 4.36
CA ALA A 166 -8.52 -17.14 5.42
C ALA A 166 -9.18 -15.96 6.14
N GLN A 167 -8.43 -14.90 6.43
CA GLN A 167 -8.91 -13.67 7.06
C GLN A 167 -9.94 -12.94 6.19
N LEU A 168 -9.66 -12.79 4.89
CA LEU A 168 -10.60 -12.20 3.94
C LEU A 168 -11.87 -13.03 3.82
N ALA A 169 -11.79 -14.36 3.83
CA ALA A 169 -12.95 -15.24 3.80
C ALA A 169 -13.75 -15.25 5.11
N ALA A 170 -13.07 -15.03 6.25
CA ALA A 170 -13.71 -14.95 7.57
C ALA A 170 -14.41 -13.60 7.81
N ARG A 171 -14.10 -12.56 7.01
CA ARG A 171 -14.84 -11.29 7.05
C ARG A 171 -16.27 -11.52 6.61
N THR A 172 -17.19 -11.37 7.56
CA THR A 172 -18.63 -11.50 7.31
C THR A 172 -19.10 -10.42 6.37
N GLY A 173 -19.87 -10.83 5.37
CA GLY A 173 -20.66 -9.90 4.56
C GLY A 173 -20.03 -9.44 3.26
N THR A 174 -18.79 -9.81 2.91
CA THR A 174 -18.17 -9.37 1.64
C THR A 174 -17.46 -10.52 0.92
N VAL A 175 -17.75 -10.71 -0.36
CA VAL A 175 -17.05 -11.64 -1.25
C VAL A 175 -16.46 -10.87 -2.42
N TYR A 176 -15.17 -11.10 -2.68
CA TYR A 176 -14.47 -10.50 -3.80
C TYR A 176 -14.59 -11.37 -5.05
N ARG A 177 -15.05 -10.78 -6.15
CA ARG A 177 -15.17 -11.45 -7.45
C ARG A 177 -14.54 -10.58 -8.52
N GLY A 178 -14.11 -11.19 -9.60
CA GLY A 178 -13.60 -10.45 -10.76
C GLY A 178 -13.77 -11.24 -12.03
N GLU A 179 -13.68 -10.53 -13.14
CA GLU A 179 -13.60 -11.11 -14.48
C GLU A 179 -12.17 -10.90 -15.02
N ALA A 180 -11.44 -12.01 -15.20
CA ALA A 180 -10.07 -11.94 -15.68
C ALA A 180 -10.07 -11.72 -17.19
N LEU A 181 -9.48 -10.61 -17.61
CA LEU A 181 -9.08 -10.40 -18.98
C LEU A 181 -7.78 -11.19 -19.18
N ARG A 182 -7.80 -12.18 -20.08
CA ARG A 182 -6.63 -13.04 -20.37
C ARG A 182 -6.02 -12.76 -21.74
N ARG A 183 -6.70 -11.92 -22.51
CA ARG A 183 -6.38 -11.63 -23.90
C ARG A 183 -6.42 -10.13 -24.14
N ASP A 184 -5.31 -9.60 -24.60
CA ASP A 184 -5.22 -8.24 -25.11
C ASP A 184 -5.36 -8.26 -26.64
N PRO A 185 -6.18 -7.38 -27.24
CA PRO A 185 -6.37 -7.34 -28.69
C PRO A 185 -5.08 -7.11 -29.50
N VAL A 186 -4.05 -6.51 -28.89
CA VAL A 186 -2.77 -6.18 -29.49
C VAL A 186 -1.70 -7.19 -29.12
N LEU A 187 -1.60 -7.57 -27.83
CA LEU A 187 -0.54 -8.44 -27.31
C LEU A 187 -0.90 -9.94 -27.34
N GLY A 188 -2.17 -10.30 -27.60
CA GLY A 188 -2.62 -11.68 -27.61
C GLY A 188 -2.83 -12.24 -26.20
N GLU A 189 -2.46 -13.50 -25.97
CA GLU A 189 -2.55 -14.12 -24.63
C GLU A 189 -1.55 -13.48 -23.67
N LEU A 190 -2.04 -13.04 -22.52
CA LEU A 190 -1.18 -12.42 -21.50
C LEU A 190 -0.75 -13.44 -20.44
N PRO A 191 0.53 -13.43 -20.00
CA PRO A 191 1.01 -14.32 -18.96
C PRO A 191 0.44 -13.95 -17.57
N LEU A 192 -0.14 -12.75 -17.44
CA LEU A 192 -0.67 -12.19 -16.21
C LEU A 192 -2.19 -12.37 -16.13
N TRP A 193 -2.69 -12.48 -14.91
CA TRP A 193 -4.11 -12.25 -14.60
C TRP A 193 -4.28 -10.76 -14.40
N TYR A 194 -5.19 -10.13 -15.15
CA TYR A 194 -5.52 -8.73 -14.97
C TYR A 194 -7.00 -8.52 -15.23
N GLY A 195 -7.59 -7.49 -14.64
CA GLY A 195 -8.99 -7.18 -14.83
C GLY A 195 -9.66 -6.62 -13.60
N PRO A 196 -10.94 -6.26 -13.74
CA PRO A 196 -11.75 -5.71 -12.66
C PRO A 196 -11.99 -6.72 -11.53
N VAL A 197 -11.90 -6.24 -10.29
CA VAL A 197 -12.33 -6.93 -9.07
C VAL A 197 -13.34 -6.05 -8.32
N GLU A 198 -14.40 -6.66 -7.82
CA GLU A 198 -15.53 -6.05 -7.15
C GLU A 198 -15.79 -6.77 -5.81
N ALA A 199 -16.24 -6.00 -4.82
CA ALA A 199 -16.77 -6.51 -3.56
C ALA A 199 -18.29 -6.67 -3.68
N HIS A 200 -18.81 -7.82 -3.27
CA HIS A 200 -20.24 -8.11 -3.25
C HIS A 200 -20.69 -8.50 -1.84
N ASP A 201 -21.85 -8.00 -1.44
CA ASP A 201 -22.45 -8.41 -0.18
C ASP A 201 -22.95 -9.85 -0.23
N VAL A 202 -22.68 -10.61 0.83
CA VAL A 202 -23.22 -11.97 0.98
C VAL A 202 -24.67 -11.85 1.47
N HIS A 203 -25.62 -11.95 0.54
CA HIS A 203 -27.06 -12.06 0.84
C HIS A 203 -27.44 -13.48 1.26
#